data_AF-A0A6A6H7A1-F1
#
_entry.id   AF-A0A6A6H7A1-F1
#
_cell.length_a   1.000
_cell.length_b   1.000
_cell.length_c   1.000
_cell.angle_alpha   90.00
_cell.angle_beta   90.00
_cell.angle_gamma   90.00
#
_symmetry.space_group_name_H-M   'P 1'
#
loop_
_entity.id
_entity.type
_entity.pdbx_description
1 polymer ?
#
loop_
_entity_poly.entity_id
_entity_poly.type
_entity_poly.pdbx_seq_one_letter_code
_entity_poly.pdbx_strand_id
1 'polypeptide(L)'
;MKQTSTVLSVAGLVSMVSAHGFITSPQARMPGTAMQAACGQQVYNNQAADNYGNIQGELQVAASQSDYNAASCDITLCKGYKYADNTKNVFSYTAGQVIPIKFDVRAPHTGVANVSIVNTKTNTVIGSPLKSWATFASNSAPIPAEDTSFSITMPDVSSECGTAGACVIQHWWNAASIDQTYESCLDFTMGSGSGSGSGSAGSSSAAAAPASSSVSSAAAVVSSTATSAAATSAAATSAAASVTSVPAISSSLPAAVSSLTQAIPTSLLTSVIPTAAPTGASSGSGSVPAPSSPLPEGFTIQDLMDWLAYIMSDVVKDLGGSTKKSRKYARDFRM
;
A
#
# COMPACT_ATOMS: atom_id res chain seq x y z
N MET A 1 -38.34 -9.84 -32.52
CA MET A 1 -37.70 -8.85 -31.63
C MET A 1 -36.63 -9.57 -30.85
N LYS A 2 -35.38 -9.11 -30.99
CA LYS A 2 -34.15 -9.85 -30.68
C LYS A 2 -33.79 -9.70 -29.19
N GLN A 3 -33.30 -10.80 -28.62
CA GLN A 3 -32.79 -10.93 -27.26
C GLN A 3 -31.68 -9.90 -26.97
N THR A 4 -31.64 -9.33 -25.77
CA THR A 4 -30.41 -8.81 -25.16
C THR A 4 -30.51 -8.93 -23.64
N SER A 5 -29.71 -9.85 -23.11
CA SER A 5 -29.37 -10.01 -21.70
C SER A 5 -28.65 -8.75 -21.19
N THR A 6 -28.99 -8.26 -20.01
CA THR A 6 -28.18 -7.23 -19.33
C THR A 6 -27.72 -7.76 -17.98
N VAL A 7 -26.43 -8.09 -17.96
CA VAL A 7 -25.59 -8.46 -16.82
C VAL A 7 -25.53 -7.28 -15.85
N LEU A 8 -25.81 -7.53 -14.57
CA LEU A 8 -25.69 -6.55 -13.49
C LEU A 8 -24.29 -6.65 -12.88
N SER A 9 -23.42 -5.69 -13.20
CA SER A 9 -22.09 -5.56 -12.61
C SER A 9 -22.21 -5.11 -11.14
N VAL A 10 -22.05 -6.05 -10.21
CA VAL A 10 -21.84 -5.77 -8.78
C VAL A 10 -20.35 -5.52 -8.58
N ALA A 11 -19.98 -4.25 -8.43
CA ALA A 11 -18.61 -3.86 -8.10
C ALA A 11 -18.42 -3.84 -6.57
N GLY A 12 -17.51 -4.70 -6.09
CA GLY A 12 -16.50 -4.29 -5.12
C GLY A 12 -16.82 -4.34 -3.62
N LEU A 13 -17.20 -5.50 -3.09
CA LEU A 13 -16.80 -5.87 -1.73
C LEU A 13 -15.73 -6.96 -1.84
N VAL A 14 -14.55 -6.59 -2.32
CA VAL A 14 -13.41 -7.50 -2.29
C VAL A 14 -12.79 -7.42 -0.91
N SER A 15 -13.03 -8.44 -0.09
CA SER A 15 -12.14 -8.77 1.01
C SER A 15 -10.81 -9.28 0.39
N MET A 16 -9.99 -8.39 -0.17
CA MET A 16 -8.63 -8.72 -0.57
C MET A 16 -7.84 -8.85 0.73
N VAL A 17 -7.71 -10.06 1.30
CA VAL A 17 -6.57 -10.34 2.19
C VAL A 17 -5.35 -10.45 1.27
N SER A 18 -4.92 -9.32 0.71
CA SER A 18 -3.60 -9.21 0.13
C SER A 18 -2.68 -8.94 1.30
N ALA A 19 -1.93 -9.95 1.68
CA ALA A 19 -0.90 -9.88 2.69
C ALA A 19 0.24 -10.73 2.15
N HIS A 20 1.40 -10.12 2.00
CA HIS A 20 2.49 -10.61 1.15
C HIS A 20 3.83 -10.10 1.71
N GLY A 21 4.83 -9.77 0.89
CA GLY A 21 6.17 -9.40 1.36
C GLY A 21 6.60 -7.98 0.96
N PHE A 22 7.28 -7.26 1.86
CA PHE A 22 7.80 -5.92 1.56
C PHE A 22 9.07 -5.58 2.37
N ILE A 23 9.99 -4.79 1.79
CA ILE A 23 11.11 -4.22 2.55
C ILE A 23 10.60 -3.11 3.47
N THR A 24 10.74 -3.29 4.78
CA THR A 24 10.32 -2.29 5.79
C THR A 24 11.47 -1.42 6.28
N SER A 25 12.72 -1.86 6.11
CA SER A 25 13.89 -1.07 6.46
C SER A 25 15.10 -1.45 5.59
N PRO A 26 15.84 -0.49 5.01
CA PRO A 26 15.49 0.92 4.87
C PRO A 26 14.14 1.12 4.15
N GLN A 27 13.52 2.30 4.29
CA GLN A 27 12.20 2.53 3.72
C GLN A 27 12.24 2.39 2.19
N ALA A 28 11.48 1.44 1.65
CA ALA A 28 11.33 1.27 0.21
C ALA A 28 10.37 2.29 -0.41
N ARG A 29 10.43 2.42 -1.73
CA ARG A 29 9.49 3.23 -2.52
C ARG A 29 8.06 2.88 -2.13
N MET A 30 7.24 3.91 -2.01
CA MET A 30 5.82 3.81 -1.74
C MET A 30 5.01 4.40 -2.91
N PRO A 31 3.73 4.01 -3.07
CA PRO A 31 2.85 4.64 -4.04
C PRO A 31 2.69 6.14 -3.76
N GLY A 32 2.49 6.91 -4.83
CA GLY A 32 2.23 8.35 -4.78
C GLY A 32 1.55 8.86 -6.05
N THR A 33 1.49 10.17 -6.21
CA THR A 33 0.74 10.80 -7.31
C THR A 33 1.38 10.55 -8.68
N ALA A 34 2.71 10.37 -8.76
CA ALA A 34 3.35 10.00 -10.02
C ALA A 34 3.04 8.56 -10.40
N MET A 35 2.94 7.64 -9.44
CA MET A 35 2.41 6.30 -9.69
C MET A 35 0.95 6.37 -10.15
N GLN A 36 0.09 7.12 -9.47
CA GLN A 36 -1.32 7.27 -9.86
C GLN A 36 -1.45 7.77 -11.31
N ALA A 37 -0.65 8.75 -11.70
CA ALA A 37 -0.64 9.26 -13.07
C ALA A 37 -0.16 8.24 -14.10
N ALA A 38 0.72 7.31 -13.72
CA ALA A 38 1.30 6.31 -14.60
C ALA A 38 0.46 5.01 -14.68
N CYS A 39 -0.07 4.59 -13.54
CA CYS A 39 -0.71 3.30 -13.32
C CYS A 39 -2.24 3.39 -13.17
N GLY A 40 -2.83 4.59 -13.19
CA GLY A 40 -4.26 4.79 -13.01
C GLY A 40 -4.71 4.75 -11.54
N GLN A 41 -5.91 5.24 -11.31
CA GLN A 41 -6.46 5.48 -9.97
C GLN A 41 -6.62 4.20 -9.13
N GLN A 42 -7.11 3.12 -9.72
CA GLN A 42 -7.44 1.92 -8.96
C GLN A 42 -6.21 1.12 -8.55
N VAL A 43 -5.21 1.01 -9.42
CA VAL A 43 -3.92 0.40 -9.04
C VAL A 43 -3.23 1.24 -7.95
N TYR A 44 -3.27 2.57 -8.04
CA TYR A 44 -2.78 3.42 -6.94
C TYR A 44 -3.53 3.17 -5.63
N ASN A 45 -4.87 3.12 -5.67
CA ASN A 45 -5.68 2.88 -4.48
C ASN A 45 -5.37 1.52 -3.84
N ASN A 46 -5.24 0.47 -4.65
CA ASN A 46 -4.95 -0.88 -4.17
C ASN A 46 -3.58 -0.92 -3.47
N GLN A 47 -2.56 -0.33 -4.10
CA GLN A 47 -1.20 -0.30 -3.57
C GLN A 47 -1.04 0.62 -2.36
N ALA A 48 -1.80 1.72 -2.30
CA ALA A 48 -1.83 2.62 -1.14
C ALA A 48 -2.55 1.98 0.05
N ALA A 49 -3.53 1.11 -0.20
CA ALA A 49 -4.21 0.34 0.84
C ALA A 49 -3.36 -0.84 1.34
N ASP A 50 -2.69 -1.56 0.43
CA ASP A 50 -1.78 -2.64 0.75
C ASP A 50 -0.56 -2.65 -0.17
N ASN A 51 0.56 -2.14 0.33
CA ASN A 51 1.82 -2.14 -0.40
C ASN A 51 2.55 -3.50 -0.36
N TYR A 52 1.99 -4.53 0.28
CA TYR A 52 2.59 -5.85 0.30
C TYR A 52 2.22 -6.66 -0.95
N GLY A 53 1.12 -6.34 -1.62
CA GLY A 53 0.54 -7.07 -2.76
C GLY A 53 1.50 -7.52 -3.86
N ASN A 54 1.10 -8.57 -4.59
CA ASN A 54 1.79 -9.07 -5.78
C ASN A 54 1.43 -8.31 -7.06
N ILE A 55 2.31 -8.39 -8.06
CA ILE A 55 2.15 -7.77 -9.38
C ILE A 55 0.90 -8.31 -10.12
N GLN A 56 0.62 -9.61 -10.04
CA GLN A 56 -0.47 -10.23 -10.78
C GLN A 56 -1.85 -9.75 -10.31
N GLY A 57 -2.03 -9.53 -9.01
CA GLY A 57 -3.22 -8.92 -8.43
C GLY A 57 -3.40 -7.48 -8.90
N GLU A 58 -2.32 -6.70 -8.95
CA GLU A 58 -2.37 -5.34 -9.50
C GLU A 58 -2.70 -5.33 -10.98
N LEU A 59 -2.22 -6.29 -11.76
CA LEU A 59 -2.58 -6.44 -13.18
C LEU A 59 -4.07 -6.78 -13.35
N GLN A 60 -4.68 -7.53 -12.43
CA GLN A 60 -6.13 -7.75 -12.43
C GLN A 60 -6.91 -6.47 -12.13
N VAL A 61 -6.43 -5.65 -11.17
CA VAL A 61 -7.00 -4.32 -10.89
C VAL A 61 -6.85 -3.41 -12.11
N ALA A 62 -5.67 -3.41 -12.73
CA ALA A 62 -5.36 -2.63 -13.92
C ALA A 62 -6.28 -2.96 -15.10
N ALA A 63 -6.64 -4.24 -15.29
CA ALA A 63 -7.56 -4.67 -16.35
C ALA A 63 -8.99 -4.13 -16.19
N SER A 64 -9.35 -3.64 -14.99
CA SER A 64 -10.68 -3.11 -14.69
C SER A 64 -10.81 -1.59 -14.85
N GLN A 65 -9.71 -0.89 -15.15
CA GLN A 65 -9.67 0.58 -15.27
C GLN A 65 -9.21 1.01 -16.67
N SER A 66 -9.72 2.15 -17.14
CA SER A 66 -9.42 2.67 -18.48
C SER A 66 -8.20 3.61 -18.54
N ASP A 67 -7.72 4.06 -17.39
CA ASP A 67 -6.61 5.01 -17.23
C ASP A 67 -5.26 4.33 -16.94
N TYR A 68 -5.21 2.99 -16.96
CA TYR A 68 -3.94 2.25 -16.88
C TYR A 68 -3.13 2.39 -18.16
N ASN A 69 -1.85 2.75 -18.03
CA ASN A 69 -0.89 2.70 -19.12
C ASN A 69 0.28 1.76 -18.77
N ALA A 70 0.36 0.61 -19.42
CA ALA A 70 1.37 -0.40 -19.12
C ALA A 70 2.82 0.11 -19.27
N ALA A 71 3.10 0.90 -20.30
CA ALA A 71 4.44 1.42 -20.56
C ALA A 71 4.84 2.51 -19.55
N SER A 72 3.92 3.41 -19.20
CA SER A 72 4.16 4.43 -18.18
C SER A 72 4.24 3.81 -16.79
N CYS A 73 3.38 2.84 -16.48
CA CYS A 73 3.34 2.18 -15.19
C CYS A 73 4.56 1.28 -14.97
N ASP A 74 4.99 0.52 -15.97
CA ASP A 74 6.09 -0.45 -15.88
C ASP A 74 6.03 -1.24 -14.56
N ILE A 75 4.92 -1.97 -14.39
CA ILE A 75 4.57 -2.57 -13.10
C ILE A 75 5.55 -3.67 -12.66
N THR A 76 6.41 -4.14 -13.56
CA THR A 76 7.49 -5.10 -13.31
C THR A 76 8.82 -4.44 -12.92
N LEU A 77 8.82 -3.12 -12.72
CA LEU A 77 9.91 -2.38 -12.12
C LEU A 77 9.40 -1.69 -10.86
N CYS A 78 9.90 -2.11 -9.70
CA CYS A 78 9.50 -1.56 -8.41
C CYS A 78 7.98 -1.59 -8.18
N LYS A 79 7.29 -2.60 -8.71
CA LYS A 79 5.83 -2.70 -8.64
C LYS A 79 5.08 -1.48 -9.21
N GLY A 80 5.71 -0.77 -10.16
CA GLY A 80 5.21 0.46 -10.77
C GLY A 80 5.42 1.74 -9.96
N TYR A 81 6.06 1.65 -8.78
CA TYR A 81 6.34 2.82 -7.94
C TYR A 81 7.37 3.75 -8.56
N LYS A 82 7.09 5.06 -8.51
CA LYS A 82 7.87 6.07 -9.22
C LYS A 82 8.87 6.77 -8.31
N TYR A 83 10.07 7.01 -8.84
CA TYR A 83 11.11 7.78 -8.15
C TYR A 83 10.62 9.20 -7.77
N ALA A 84 9.78 9.81 -8.61
CA ALA A 84 9.20 11.12 -8.33
C ALA A 84 8.42 11.16 -7.00
N ASP A 85 7.83 10.05 -6.57
CA ASP A 85 7.13 9.91 -5.30
C ASP A 85 8.08 9.64 -4.11
N ASN A 86 9.38 9.40 -4.35
CA ASN A 86 10.34 8.94 -3.34
C ASN A 86 11.62 9.80 -3.25
N THR A 87 11.63 11.00 -3.82
CA THR A 87 12.80 11.91 -3.82
C THR A 87 13.35 12.26 -2.43
N LYS A 88 12.56 12.07 -1.37
CA LYS A 88 12.95 12.32 0.03
C LYS A 88 13.61 11.11 0.73
N ASN A 89 13.54 9.92 0.14
CA ASN A 89 14.06 8.68 0.72
C ASN A 89 15.11 8.03 -0.20
N VAL A 90 16.10 8.83 -0.61
CA VAL A 90 17.24 8.36 -1.40
C VAL A 90 18.43 8.16 -0.48
N PHE A 91 18.99 6.96 -0.47
CA PHE A 91 20.14 6.63 0.37
C PHE A 91 21.46 6.91 -0.38
N SER A 92 22.46 7.46 0.31
CA SER A 92 23.80 7.58 -0.26
C SER A 92 24.68 6.45 0.26
N TYR A 93 25.18 5.62 -0.66
CA TYR A 93 26.02 4.47 -0.33
C TYR A 93 27.40 4.57 -0.98
N THR A 94 28.34 3.80 -0.43
CA THR A 94 29.69 3.64 -0.95
C THR A 94 29.99 2.18 -1.28
N ALA A 95 30.95 1.93 -2.17
CA ALA A 95 31.40 0.59 -2.48
C ALA A 95 31.93 -0.12 -1.21
N GLY A 96 31.59 -1.40 -1.04
CA GLY A 96 31.93 -2.20 0.13
C GLY A 96 31.04 -1.96 1.35
N GLN A 97 30.14 -0.97 1.33
CA GLN A 97 29.24 -0.73 2.44
C GLN A 97 28.26 -1.90 2.63
N VAL A 98 28.15 -2.36 3.88
CA VAL A 98 27.18 -3.38 4.29
C VAL A 98 25.89 -2.68 4.72
N ILE A 99 24.77 -3.07 4.12
CA ILE A 99 23.45 -2.49 4.39
C ILE A 99 22.57 -3.56 5.02
N PRO A 100 22.08 -3.37 6.26
CA PRO A 100 21.08 -4.25 6.85
C PRO A 100 19.72 -4.00 6.20
N ILE A 101 19.03 -5.08 5.83
CA ILE A 101 17.69 -5.06 5.25
C ILE A 101 16.74 -5.84 6.16
N LYS A 102 15.58 -5.24 6.44
CA LYS A 102 14.43 -5.91 7.03
C LYS A 102 13.34 -6.11 5.99
N PHE A 103 12.92 -7.35 5.81
CA PHE A 103 11.82 -7.74 4.96
C PHE A 103 10.72 -8.33 5.84
N ASP A 104 9.51 -7.81 5.70
CA ASP A 104 8.34 -8.35 6.40
C ASP A 104 7.58 -9.29 5.48
N VAL A 105 7.26 -10.49 5.97
CA VAL A 105 6.49 -11.52 5.25
C VAL A 105 5.19 -11.75 6.01
N ARG A 106 4.09 -11.26 5.47
CA ARG A 106 2.76 -11.41 6.08
C ARG A 106 2.05 -12.70 5.68
N ALA A 107 2.32 -13.21 4.48
CA ALA A 107 1.88 -14.55 4.06
C ALA A 107 3.03 -15.27 3.33
N PRO A 108 3.53 -16.40 3.85
CA PRO A 108 4.60 -17.14 3.21
C PRO A 108 4.10 -17.92 1.98
N HIS A 109 4.86 -17.85 0.90
CA HIS A 109 4.70 -18.66 -0.29
C HIS A 109 6.07 -19.15 -0.78
N THR A 110 6.26 -20.46 -0.82
CA THR A 110 7.54 -21.03 -1.24
C THR A 110 7.89 -20.54 -2.66
N GLY A 111 9.02 -19.85 -2.78
CA GLY A 111 9.48 -19.28 -4.04
C GLY A 111 10.99 -19.16 -4.11
N VAL A 112 11.45 -18.47 -5.14
CA VAL A 112 12.83 -18.01 -5.29
C VAL A 112 12.88 -16.50 -5.08
N ALA A 113 13.99 -15.99 -4.57
CA ALA A 113 14.15 -14.56 -4.36
C ALA A 113 15.58 -14.10 -4.64
N ASN A 114 15.73 -12.81 -4.93
CA ASN A 114 17.02 -12.16 -5.00
C ASN A 114 16.92 -10.68 -4.64
N VAL A 115 18.04 -10.13 -4.19
CA VAL A 115 18.26 -8.68 -4.12
C VAL A 115 19.30 -8.32 -5.17
N SER A 116 18.95 -7.40 -6.07
CA SER A 116 19.80 -6.99 -7.19
C SER A 116 19.81 -5.47 -7.33
N ILE A 117 20.88 -4.94 -7.93
CA ILE A 117 20.88 -3.56 -8.43
C ILE A 117 20.22 -3.59 -9.81
N VAL A 118 19.26 -2.69 -10.05
CA VAL A 118 18.52 -2.61 -11.32
C VAL A 118 18.66 -1.21 -11.90
N ASN A 119 19.01 -1.14 -13.19
CA ASN A 119 18.94 0.09 -13.98
C ASN A 119 17.47 0.40 -14.28
N THR A 120 16.97 1.51 -13.78
CA THR A 120 15.53 1.85 -13.86
C THR A 120 15.10 2.30 -15.25
N LYS A 121 16.04 2.68 -16.13
CA LYS A 121 15.72 3.10 -17.49
C LYS A 121 15.49 1.91 -18.41
N THR A 122 16.26 0.84 -18.21
CA THR A 122 16.24 -0.35 -19.06
C THR A 122 15.53 -1.54 -18.40
N ASN A 123 15.20 -1.43 -17.11
CA ASN A 123 14.70 -2.53 -16.27
C ASN A 123 15.60 -3.78 -16.38
N THR A 124 16.91 -3.57 -16.20
CA THR A 124 17.92 -4.64 -16.28
C THR A 124 18.76 -4.70 -15.03
N VAL A 125 19.06 -5.91 -14.57
CA VAL A 125 19.99 -6.14 -13.46
C VAL A 125 21.40 -5.71 -13.85
N ILE A 126 22.07 -4.97 -12.96
CA ILE A 126 23.47 -4.60 -13.04
C ILE A 126 24.28 -5.60 -12.22
N GLY A 127 25.24 -6.26 -12.87
CA GLY A 127 26.12 -7.23 -12.21
C GLY A 127 25.42 -8.50 -11.74
N SER A 128 25.91 -9.08 -10.63
CA SER A 128 25.31 -10.26 -10.00
C SER A 128 24.37 -9.85 -8.87
N PRO A 129 23.38 -10.69 -8.51
CA PRO A 129 22.58 -10.47 -7.31
C PRO A 129 23.44 -10.27 -6.06
N LEU A 130 23.08 -9.29 -5.25
CA LEU A 130 23.70 -8.99 -3.95
C LEU A 130 23.41 -10.09 -2.92
N LYS A 131 22.26 -10.75 -3.06
CA LYS A 131 21.84 -11.92 -2.30
C LYS A 131 20.81 -12.72 -3.11
N SER A 132 20.83 -14.04 -3.01
CA SER A 132 19.86 -14.93 -3.68
C SER A 132 19.41 -16.06 -2.76
N TRP A 133 18.19 -16.52 -2.99
CA TRP A 133 17.58 -17.65 -2.31
C TRP A 133 17.00 -18.62 -3.34
N ALA A 134 17.44 -19.87 -3.29
CA ALA A 134 16.81 -20.95 -4.06
C ALA A 134 15.46 -21.38 -3.45
N THR A 135 15.24 -21.07 -2.17
CA THR A 135 13.99 -21.26 -1.45
C THR A 135 13.84 -20.10 -0.48
N PHE A 136 12.77 -19.32 -0.64
CA PHE A 136 12.46 -18.14 0.16
C PHE A 136 11.02 -18.22 0.69
N ALA A 137 10.81 -17.74 1.92
CA ALA A 137 9.49 -17.63 2.56
C ALA A 137 8.68 -18.92 2.46
N SER A 138 9.32 -20.05 2.76
CA SER A 138 8.67 -21.36 2.63
C SER A 138 7.42 -21.44 3.48
N ASN A 139 6.34 -21.95 2.90
CA ASN A 139 5.09 -22.23 3.61
C ASN A 139 5.07 -23.61 4.29
N SER A 140 6.18 -24.37 4.22
CA SER A 140 6.29 -25.72 4.78
C SER A 140 7.06 -25.76 6.11
N ALA A 141 7.63 -24.63 6.54
CA ALA A 141 8.39 -24.48 7.77
C ALA A 141 8.27 -23.04 8.29
N PRO A 142 8.64 -22.77 9.56
CA PRO A 142 8.79 -21.39 10.02
C PRO A 142 9.75 -20.60 9.13
N ILE A 143 9.42 -19.33 8.87
CA ILE A 143 10.24 -18.46 8.04
C ILE A 143 11.61 -18.26 8.73
N PRO A 144 12.73 -18.58 8.06
CA PRO A 144 14.04 -18.37 8.63
C PRO A 144 14.33 -16.89 8.91
N ALA A 145 15.14 -16.60 9.93
CA ALA A 145 15.45 -15.22 10.30
C ALA A 145 16.18 -14.48 9.17
N GLU A 146 17.00 -15.19 8.40
CA GLU A 146 17.73 -14.68 7.24
C GLU A 146 16.87 -14.28 6.04
N ASP A 147 15.59 -14.69 6.01
CA ASP A 147 14.63 -14.25 5.00
C ASP A 147 14.03 -12.88 5.36
N THR A 148 13.92 -12.58 6.66
CA THR A 148 13.28 -11.35 7.17
C THR A 148 14.27 -10.31 7.70
N SER A 149 15.51 -10.71 7.94
CA SER A 149 16.61 -9.85 8.39
C SER A 149 17.93 -10.34 7.80
N PHE A 150 18.44 -9.61 6.82
CA PHE A 150 19.69 -9.95 6.13
C PHE A 150 20.53 -8.71 5.87
N SER A 151 21.71 -8.88 5.27
CA SER A 151 22.54 -7.78 4.83
C SER A 151 23.02 -8.00 3.40
N ILE A 152 23.20 -6.90 2.68
CA ILE A 152 23.80 -6.86 1.35
C ILE A 152 25.10 -6.06 1.41
N THR A 153 26.03 -6.36 0.51
CA THR A 153 27.26 -5.57 0.35
C THR A 153 27.20 -4.86 -0.98
N MET A 154 27.42 -3.55 -0.97
CA MET A 154 27.35 -2.76 -2.20
C MET A 154 28.59 -2.95 -3.07
N PRO A 155 28.47 -3.37 -4.33
CA PRO A 155 29.57 -3.28 -5.30
C PRO A 155 29.79 -1.83 -5.71
N ASP A 156 30.91 -1.53 -6.38
CA ASP A 156 31.08 -0.24 -7.04
C ASP A 156 30.23 -0.20 -8.32
N VAL A 157 29.20 0.65 -8.30
CA VAL A 157 28.31 0.96 -9.43
C VAL A 157 28.24 2.47 -9.67
N SER A 158 29.22 3.23 -9.17
CA SER A 158 29.21 4.69 -9.20
C SER A 158 29.12 5.28 -10.61
N SER A 159 29.63 4.58 -11.63
CA SER A 159 29.56 5.00 -13.03
C SER A 159 28.14 5.01 -13.61
N GLU A 160 27.25 4.16 -13.10
CA GLU A 160 25.88 3.99 -13.61
C GLU A 160 24.83 4.53 -12.62
N CYS A 161 25.10 4.45 -11.33
CA CYS A 161 24.17 4.73 -10.23
C CYS A 161 24.53 5.99 -9.43
N GLY A 162 25.30 6.91 -10.03
CA GLY A 162 25.65 8.19 -9.41
C GLY A 162 24.49 9.19 -9.32
N THR A 163 23.46 9.02 -10.15
CA THR A 163 22.29 9.90 -10.21
C THR A 163 21.09 9.25 -9.53
N ALA A 164 20.41 10.01 -8.66
CA ALA A 164 19.24 9.52 -7.95
C ALA A 164 18.13 9.12 -8.94
N GLY A 165 17.53 7.95 -8.71
CA GLY A 165 16.51 7.38 -9.58
C GLY A 165 17.06 6.64 -10.81
N ALA A 166 18.35 6.69 -11.12
CA ALA A 166 18.96 5.92 -12.22
C ALA A 166 19.06 4.42 -11.91
N CYS A 167 19.24 4.09 -10.63
CA CYS A 167 19.28 2.72 -10.13
C CYS A 167 18.43 2.56 -8.88
N VAL A 168 18.08 1.31 -8.61
CA VAL A 168 17.47 0.86 -7.35
C VAL A 168 18.13 -0.41 -6.87
N ILE A 169 18.06 -0.66 -5.56
CA ILE A 169 18.23 -1.99 -5.00
C ILE A 169 16.84 -2.61 -4.97
N GLN A 170 16.60 -3.64 -5.78
CA GLN A 170 15.32 -4.33 -5.88
C GLN A 170 15.39 -5.68 -5.16
N HIS A 171 14.52 -5.89 -4.20
CA HIS A 171 14.15 -7.25 -3.78
C HIS A 171 13.05 -7.76 -4.71
N TRP A 172 13.28 -8.93 -5.28
CA TRP A 172 12.34 -9.64 -6.14
C TRP A 172 12.10 -11.02 -5.57
N TRP A 173 10.85 -11.40 -5.40
CA TRP A 173 10.44 -12.72 -4.93
C TRP A 173 9.35 -13.27 -5.84
N ASN A 174 9.57 -14.47 -6.37
CA ASN A 174 8.63 -15.16 -7.24
C ASN A 174 8.21 -16.49 -6.62
N ALA A 175 6.94 -16.58 -6.26
CA ALA A 175 6.26 -17.79 -5.82
C ALA A 175 5.54 -18.44 -7.00
N ALA A 176 6.31 -19.14 -7.86
CA ALA A 176 5.81 -19.69 -9.12
C ALA A 176 4.62 -20.66 -8.94
N SER A 177 4.52 -21.35 -7.80
CA SER A 177 3.43 -22.30 -7.53
C SER A 177 2.04 -21.65 -7.46
N ILE A 178 1.97 -20.34 -7.26
CA ILE A 178 0.72 -19.58 -7.17
C ILE A 178 0.66 -18.39 -8.14
N ASP A 179 1.62 -18.30 -9.06
CA ASP A 179 1.76 -17.19 -10.02
C ASP A 179 1.75 -15.80 -9.35
N GLN A 180 2.64 -15.60 -8.37
CA GLN A 180 2.75 -14.32 -7.66
C GLN A 180 4.19 -13.85 -7.57
N THR A 181 4.39 -12.59 -7.95
CA THR A 181 5.67 -11.88 -7.88
C THR A 181 5.54 -10.65 -7.00
N TYR A 182 6.52 -10.46 -6.12
CA TYR A 182 6.60 -9.35 -5.17
C TYR A 182 7.89 -8.57 -5.41
N GLU A 183 7.77 -7.25 -5.28
CA GLU A 183 8.88 -6.34 -5.46
C GLU A 183 8.90 -5.24 -4.41
N SER A 184 10.10 -4.83 -4.03
CA SER A 184 10.35 -3.64 -3.23
C SER A 184 11.65 -3.00 -3.70
N CYS A 185 11.68 -1.68 -3.82
CA CYS A 185 12.84 -0.95 -4.31
C CYS A 185 13.33 0.07 -3.30
N LEU A 186 14.64 0.12 -3.08
CA LEU A 186 15.33 1.18 -2.38
C LEU A 186 15.99 2.10 -3.40
N ASP A 187 15.71 3.40 -3.32
CA ASP A 187 16.44 4.41 -4.09
C ASP A 187 17.78 4.71 -3.46
N PHE A 188 18.83 4.75 -4.27
CA PHE A 188 20.14 5.14 -3.79
C PHE A 188 20.93 5.96 -4.82
N THR A 189 21.98 6.60 -4.33
CA THR A 189 23.08 7.13 -5.13
C THR A 189 24.38 6.56 -4.63
N MET A 190 25.34 6.42 -5.55
CA MET A 190 26.71 6.07 -5.22
C MET A 190 27.66 7.08 -5.84
N GLY A 191 28.28 7.90 -5.00
CA GLY A 191 29.38 8.75 -5.44
C GLY A 191 30.58 7.89 -5.81
N SER A 192 31.44 8.39 -6.72
CA SER A 192 32.78 7.86 -6.91
C SER A 192 33.64 8.21 -5.69
N GLY A 193 33.34 7.57 -4.56
CA GLY A 193 34.12 7.68 -3.35
C GLY A 193 35.46 7.00 -3.62
N SER A 194 36.50 7.80 -3.89
CA SER A 194 37.89 7.35 -3.85
C SER A 194 38.14 6.72 -2.49
N GLY A 195 38.08 5.39 -2.41
CA GLY A 195 38.44 4.64 -1.23
C GLY A 195 39.90 4.94 -0.90
N SER A 196 40.13 5.71 0.16
CA SER A 196 41.42 5.81 0.83
C SER A 196 41.13 5.94 2.31
N GLY A 197 41.40 4.86 3.03
CA GLY A 197 41.27 4.81 4.47
C GLY A 197 42.40 5.56 5.20
N SER A 198 42.24 5.57 6.52
CA SER A 198 43.21 5.93 7.57
C SER A 198 43.33 7.41 7.96
N GLY A 199 43.21 7.64 9.27
CA GLY A 199 44.17 8.51 9.96
C GLY A 199 43.57 9.76 10.62
N SER A 200 43.58 9.74 11.95
CA SER A 200 43.26 10.84 12.84
C SER A 200 44.31 11.97 12.82
N ALA A 201 43.87 13.15 13.28
CA ALA A 201 44.60 14.27 13.89
C ALA A 201 45.25 15.37 13.01
N GLY A 202 44.88 16.62 13.33
CA GLY A 202 45.83 17.76 13.35
C GLY A 202 45.39 19.07 12.69
N SER A 203 44.90 20.01 13.51
CA SER A 203 45.09 21.49 13.53
C SER A 203 45.82 22.22 12.38
N SER A 204 45.66 23.52 12.08
CA SER A 204 44.79 24.65 12.46
C SER A 204 45.26 25.87 11.61
N SER A 205 44.31 26.75 11.25
CA SER A 205 44.35 28.20 10.99
C SER A 205 45.60 28.98 10.54
N ALA A 206 45.42 29.85 9.52
CA ALA A 206 45.66 31.31 9.54
C ALA A 206 45.04 31.93 8.26
N ALA A 207 43.95 32.70 8.32
CA ALA A 207 43.82 34.13 8.64
C ALA A 207 44.09 35.08 7.45
N ALA A 208 43.04 35.76 6.96
CA ALA A 208 43.10 37.15 6.47
C ALA A 208 41.68 37.76 6.30
N ALA A 209 41.34 38.69 7.18
CA ALA A 209 40.42 39.81 7.00
C ALA A 209 41.20 41.06 7.50
N PRO A 210 40.81 42.34 7.30
CA PRO A 210 39.44 42.85 7.04
C PRO A 210 39.36 44.09 6.10
N ALA A 211 38.16 44.63 5.88
CA ALA A 211 37.87 46.07 6.03
C ALA A 211 36.35 46.35 5.94
N SER A 212 35.90 47.22 6.84
CA SER A 212 34.52 47.55 7.19
C SER A 212 34.02 48.81 6.48
N SER A 213 32.70 49.00 6.43
CA SER A 213 32.10 50.34 6.54
C SER A 213 30.70 50.28 7.14
N SER A 214 30.58 50.98 8.27
CA SER A 214 29.45 51.26 9.15
C SER A 214 28.40 52.20 8.55
N VAL A 215 27.14 52.16 9.02
CA VAL A 215 26.48 53.25 9.78
C VAL A 215 25.15 52.79 10.43
N SER A 216 24.90 53.42 11.59
CA SER A 216 23.81 53.32 12.59
C SER A 216 22.48 53.93 12.06
N SER A 217 21.24 53.74 12.56
CA SER A 217 20.73 53.90 13.93
C SER A 217 19.25 53.47 14.10
N ALA A 218 18.92 53.09 15.33
CA ALA A 218 17.71 53.39 16.14
C ALA A 218 16.29 52.82 15.81
N ALA A 219 15.93 51.80 16.60
CA ALA A 219 14.75 51.61 17.46
C ALA A 219 13.36 52.20 17.13
N ALA A 220 12.34 51.32 17.17
CA ALA A 220 11.08 51.55 17.87
C ALA A 220 10.46 50.23 18.35
N VAL A 221 9.90 50.30 19.56
CA VAL A 221 9.25 49.28 20.39
C VAL A 221 7.91 48.79 19.83
N VAL A 222 7.52 47.55 20.11
CA VAL A 222 6.19 47.18 20.65
C VAL A 222 6.17 45.76 21.21
N SER A 223 5.56 45.65 22.39
CA SER A 223 5.34 44.46 23.20
C SER A 223 4.38 43.45 22.58
N SER A 224 4.57 42.17 22.89
CA SER A 224 3.45 41.31 23.30
C SER A 224 3.91 40.13 24.15
N THR A 225 3.14 39.96 25.21
CA THR A 225 3.16 39.08 26.37
C THR A 225 3.25 37.59 26.06
N ALA A 226 4.09 36.89 26.84
CA ALA A 226 4.02 35.46 27.06
C ALA A 226 3.02 35.13 28.17
N THR A 227 2.27 34.02 28.03
CA THR A 227 1.66 33.34 29.17
C THR A 227 1.73 31.84 28.95
N SER A 228 2.44 31.19 29.86
CA SER A 228 2.55 29.74 30.00
C SER A 228 1.32 29.19 30.74
N ALA A 229 0.86 28.00 30.36
CA ALA A 229 0.12 27.13 31.27
C ALA A 229 0.42 25.66 30.94
N ALA A 230 0.87 24.93 31.95
CA ALA A 230 1.25 23.54 31.91
C ALA A 230 0.06 22.61 32.17
N ALA A 231 0.12 21.45 31.50
CA ALA A 231 -0.30 20.10 31.88
C ALA A 231 -1.47 19.86 32.85
N THR A 232 -2.39 18.98 32.41
CA THR A 232 -2.87 17.88 33.26
C THR A 232 -3.25 16.66 32.41
N SER A 233 -2.86 15.50 32.94
CA SER A 233 -2.77 14.20 32.32
C SER A 233 -4.12 13.48 32.20
N ALA A 234 -4.29 12.66 31.16
CA ALA A 234 -5.13 11.46 31.21
C ALA A 234 -4.52 10.38 30.29
N ALA A 235 -3.95 9.36 30.94
CA ALA A 235 -3.46 8.15 30.28
C ALA A 235 -4.65 7.30 29.82
N ALA A 236 -4.65 6.89 28.55
CA ALA A 236 -5.51 5.83 28.06
C ALA A 236 -4.65 4.59 27.83
N THR A 237 -4.82 3.61 28.71
CA THR A 237 -4.20 2.29 28.70
C THR A 237 -4.68 1.52 27.47
N SER A 238 -3.81 1.31 26.48
CA SER A 238 -4.10 0.38 25.38
C SER A 238 -3.87 -1.05 25.85
N ALA A 239 -4.95 -1.73 26.22
CA ALA A 239 -4.94 -3.17 26.41
C ALA A 239 -4.83 -3.85 25.03
N ALA A 240 -3.74 -4.57 24.81
CA ALA A 240 -3.57 -5.46 23.68
C ALA A 240 -4.59 -6.61 23.79
N ALA A 241 -5.57 -6.65 22.87
CA ALA A 241 -6.39 -7.83 22.67
C ALA A 241 -5.62 -8.78 21.74
N SER A 242 -5.17 -9.89 22.31
CA SER A 242 -4.66 -11.05 21.58
C SER A 242 -5.76 -11.61 20.67
N VAL A 243 -5.54 -11.57 19.37
CA VAL A 243 -6.41 -12.22 18.38
C VAL A 243 -6.07 -13.71 18.31
N THR A 244 -6.98 -14.53 18.80
CA THR A 244 -6.93 -15.99 18.64
C THR A 244 -7.32 -16.35 17.20
N SER A 245 -6.56 -17.24 16.58
CA SER A 245 -6.74 -17.75 15.21
C SER A 245 -8.16 -18.28 14.95
N VAL A 246 -8.78 -17.83 13.85
CA VAL A 246 -10.06 -18.35 13.32
C VAL A 246 -9.77 -19.58 12.45
N PRO A 247 -10.50 -20.70 12.58
CA PRO A 247 -10.31 -21.87 11.72
C PRO A 247 -10.87 -21.62 10.32
N ALA A 248 -10.26 -22.26 9.31
CA ALA A 248 -10.70 -22.21 7.92
C ALA A 248 -12.11 -22.79 7.76
N ILE A 249 -13.03 -22.01 7.18
CA ILE A 249 -14.40 -22.42 6.86
C ILE A 249 -14.51 -22.75 5.37
N SER A 250 -14.63 -24.04 5.06
CA SER A 250 -15.25 -24.51 3.83
C SER A 250 -16.76 -24.63 4.06
N SER A 251 -17.53 -23.60 3.69
CA SER A 251 -19.00 -23.71 3.66
C SER A 251 -19.65 -22.59 2.86
N SER A 252 -20.82 -22.89 2.31
CA SER A 252 -21.65 -22.07 1.42
C SER A 252 -21.87 -20.63 1.91
N LEU A 253 -22.11 -19.70 0.96
CA LEU A 253 -22.25 -18.25 1.18
C LEU A 253 -23.11 -17.81 2.40
N PRO A 254 -24.22 -18.47 2.78
CA PRO A 254 -24.98 -18.07 3.97
C PRO A 254 -24.20 -18.21 5.29
N ALA A 255 -23.26 -19.17 5.35
CA ALA A 255 -22.42 -19.38 6.53
C ALA A 255 -21.34 -18.29 6.66
N ALA A 256 -20.84 -17.76 5.55
CA ALA A 256 -19.84 -16.69 5.56
C ALA A 256 -20.40 -15.37 6.12
N VAL A 257 -21.65 -15.03 5.79
CA VAL A 257 -22.32 -13.83 6.35
C VAL A 257 -22.56 -13.98 7.85
N SER A 258 -23.02 -15.15 8.30
CA SER A 258 -23.21 -15.44 9.73
C SER A 258 -21.90 -15.40 10.53
N SER A 259 -20.79 -15.77 9.89
CA SER A 259 -19.44 -15.73 10.48
C SER A 259 -18.92 -14.29 10.61
N LEU A 260 -19.24 -13.44 9.63
CA LEU A 260 -18.85 -12.03 9.64
C LEU A 260 -19.59 -11.25 10.74
N THR A 261 -20.87 -11.54 10.98
CA THR A 261 -21.65 -10.95 12.08
C THR A 261 -21.10 -11.35 13.46
N GLN A 262 -20.48 -12.52 13.59
CA GLN A 262 -19.85 -12.97 14.85
C GLN A 262 -18.45 -12.37 15.08
N ALA A 263 -17.75 -11.95 14.02
CA ALA A 263 -16.41 -11.39 14.10
C ALA A 263 -16.40 -9.88 14.42
N ILE A 264 -17.54 -9.20 14.25
CA ILE A 264 -17.69 -7.77 14.54
C ILE A 264 -18.11 -7.62 16.02
N PRO A 265 -17.42 -6.80 16.82
CA PRO A 265 -17.84 -6.47 18.19
C PRO A 265 -19.30 -5.97 18.20
N THR A 266 -20.14 -6.52 19.08
CA THR A 266 -21.59 -6.22 19.13
C THR A 266 -21.90 -4.72 19.22
N SER A 267 -20.98 -3.93 19.80
CA SER A 267 -21.07 -2.47 19.88
C SER A 267 -21.03 -1.76 18.52
N LEU A 268 -20.35 -2.32 17.52
CA LEU A 268 -20.27 -1.76 16.17
C LEU A 268 -21.50 -2.14 15.33
N LEU A 269 -22.11 -3.30 15.57
CA LEU A 269 -23.33 -3.71 14.86
C LEU A 269 -24.53 -2.81 15.18
N THR A 270 -24.59 -2.30 16.41
CA THR A 270 -25.58 -1.31 16.84
C THR A 270 -25.27 0.12 16.42
N SER A 271 -24.13 0.36 15.75
CA SER A 271 -23.78 1.70 15.28
C SER A 271 -24.72 2.13 14.18
N VAL A 272 -25.31 3.32 14.35
CA VAL A 272 -26.17 3.95 13.35
C VAL A 272 -25.31 4.45 12.20
N ILE A 273 -25.68 4.11 10.97
CA ILE A 273 -25.06 4.67 9.78
C ILE A 273 -25.57 6.12 9.67
N PRO A 274 -24.68 7.13 9.64
CA PRO A 274 -25.11 8.51 9.52
C PRO A 274 -25.94 8.69 8.24
N THR A 275 -27.10 9.32 8.37
CA THR A 275 -28.01 9.60 7.26
C THR A 275 -27.35 10.55 6.26
N ALA A 276 -26.60 10.01 5.31
CA ALA A 276 -26.08 10.78 4.19
C ALA A 276 -27.17 10.89 3.11
N ALA A 277 -27.45 12.12 2.67
CA ALA A 277 -28.19 12.31 1.44
C ALA A 277 -27.35 11.78 0.27
N PRO A 278 -27.94 11.11 -0.74
CA PRO A 278 -27.18 10.56 -1.85
C PRO A 278 -26.58 11.67 -2.70
N THR A 279 -25.28 11.92 -2.56
CA THR A 279 -24.50 12.79 -3.47
C THR A 279 -23.99 11.95 -4.65
N GLY A 280 -24.92 11.47 -5.47
CA GLY A 280 -24.61 10.75 -6.71
C GLY A 280 -25.22 11.48 -7.89
N ALA A 281 -24.49 12.41 -8.51
CA ALA A 281 -24.83 12.93 -9.83
C ALA A 281 -24.12 12.08 -10.88
N SER A 282 -24.87 11.27 -11.64
CA SER A 282 -24.34 10.58 -12.82
C SER A 282 -24.51 11.49 -14.04
N SER A 283 -23.42 12.04 -14.56
CA SER A 283 -23.41 12.66 -15.89
C SER A 283 -23.14 11.59 -16.95
N GLY A 284 -24.21 10.97 -17.45
CA GLY A 284 -24.16 9.99 -18.54
C GLY A 284 -25.56 9.71 -19.08
N SER A 285 -25.68 9.59 -20.40
CA SER A 285 -26.95 9.41 -21.12
C SER A 285 -27.56 8.03 -20.83
N GLY A 286 -28.40 7.97 -19.80
CA GLY A 286 -29.01 6.76 -19.26
C GLY A 286 -29.34 6.90 -17.78
N SER A 287 -30.06 7.97 -17.42
CA SER A 287 -30.33 8.35 -16.03
C SER A 287 -31.31 7.40 -15.35
N VAL A 288 -30.80 6.54 -14.47
CA VAL A 288 -31.60 5.99 -13.35
C VAL A 288 -31.77 7.12 -12.34
N PRO A 289 -33.00 7.39 -11.83
CA PRO A 289 -33.19 8.46 -10.85
C PRO A 289 -32.30 8.21 -9.63
N ALA A 290 -31.58 9.25 -9.20
CA ALA A 290 -30.93 9.21 -7.89
C ALA A 290 -31.98 8.87 -6.82
N PRO A 291 -31.66 8.05 -5.81
CA PRO A 291 -32.60 7.75 -4.76
C PRO A 291 -33.04 9.06 -4.10
N SER A 292 -34.31 9.42 -4.22
CA SER A 292 -34.84 10.71 -3.75
C SER A 292 -35.11 10.76 -2.25
N SER A 293 -34.85 9.65 -1.54
CA SER A 293 -35.14 9.53 -0.11
C SER A 293 -33.92 8.98 0.62
N PRO A 294 -33.54 9.57 1.77
CA PRO A 294 -32.46 9.08 2.60
C PRO A 294 -32.80 7.70 3.19
N LEU A 295 -31.78 7.04 3.76
CA LEU A 295 -32.00 5.86 4.60
C LEU A 295 -32.88 6.22 5.81
N PRO A 296 -33.68 5.28 6.33
CA PRO A 296 -34.46 5.50 7.55
C PRO A 296 -33.55 5.95 8.71
N GLU A 297 -34.07 6.83 9.57
CA GLU A 297 -33.35 7.25 10.78
C GLU A 297 -33.10 6.04 11.69
N GLY A 298 -31.88 5.90 12.21
CA GLY A 298 -31.49 4.76 13.05
C GLY A 298 -31.18 3.47 12.29
N PHE A 299 -30.98 3.54 10.97
CA PHE A 299 -30.50 2.41 10.18
C PHE A 299 -29.08 2.01 10.62
N THR A 300 -28.93 0.77 11.08
CA THR A 300 -27.69 0.28 11.70
C THR A 300 -26.82 -0.50 10.71
N ILE A 301 -25.57 -0.76 11.11
CA ILE A 301 -24.68 -1.67 10.37
C ILE A 301 -25.30 -3.08 10.30
N GLN A 302 -26.00 -3.53 11.35
CA GLN A 302 -26.74 -4.79 11.34
C GLN A 302 -27.82 -4.82 10.24
N ASP A 303 -28.63 -3.76 10.13
CA ASP A 303 -29.69 -3.66 9.11
C ASP A 303 -29.13 -3.73 7.67
N LEU A 304 -27.94 -3.16 7.46
CA LEU A 304 -27.23 -3.25 6.19
C LEU A 304 -26.80 -4.70 5.88
N MET A 305 -26.25 -5.39 6.88
CA MET A 305 -25.80 -6.78 6.72
C MET A 305 -26.98 -7.73 6.48
N ASP A 306 -28.10 -7.53 7.15
CA ASP A 306 -29.32 -8.33 6.96
C ASP A 306 -29.93 -8.11 5.57
N TRP A 307 -29.91 -6.87 5.07
CA TRP A 307 -30.31 -6.59 3.69
C TRP A 307 -29.38 -7.23 2.66
N LEU A 308 -28.07 -7.18 2.87
CA LEU A 308 -27.08 -7.86 2.01
C LEU A 308 -27.29 -9.38 2.02
N ALA A 309 -27.53 -9.96 3.20
CA ALA A 309 -27.87 -11.37 3.35
C ALA A 309 -29.14 -11.76 2.59
N TYR A 310 -30.19 -10.92 2.68
CA TYR A 310 -31.42 -11.09 1.92
C TYR A 310 -31.17 -11.10 0.40
N ILE A 311 -30.45 -10.09 -0.13
CA ILE A 311 -30.12 -10.02 -1.55
C ILE A 311 -29.35 -11.27 -1.98
N MET A 312 -28.33 -11.67 -1.23
CA MET A 312 -27.56 -12.86 -1.55
C MET A 312 -28.41 -14.13 -1.53
N SER A 313 -29.36 -14.24 -0.59
CA SER A 313 -30.28 -15.39 -0.51
C SER A 313 -31.33 -15.41 -1.64
N ASP A 314 -31.75 -14.24 -2.14
CA ASP A 314 -32.73 -14.09 -3.21
C ASP A 314 -32.08 -14.38 -4.57
N VAL A 315 -30.85 -13.90 -4.79
CA VAL A 315 -30.03 -14.19 -5.98
C VAL A 315 -29.71 -15.69 -6.09
N VAL A 316 -29.42 -16.38 -4.98
CA VAL A 316 -29.21 -17.83 -4.96
C VAL A 316 -30.50 -18.60 -5.28
N LYS A 317 -31.68 -18.10 -4.90
CA LYS A 317 -32.97 -18.72 -5.20
C LYS A 317 -33.42 -18.50 -6.65
N ASP A 318 -33.11 -17.34 -7.24
CA ASP A 318 -33.49 -17.02 -8.62
C ASP A 318 -32.70 -17.82 -9.68
N LEU A 319 -31.52 -18.36 -9.32
CA LEU A 319 -30.78 -19.34 -10.13
C LEU A 319 -31.49 -20.72 -10.22
N GLY A 320 -32.54 -20.96 -9.42
CA GLY A 320 -33.30 -22.21 -9.37
C GLY A 320 -34.70 -22.16 -10.01
N GLY A 321 -35.14 -21.02 -10.55
CA GLY A 321 -36.43 -20.91 -11.24
C GLY A 321 -37.23 -19.67 -10.84
N SER A 322 -37.49 -18.83 -11.84
CA SER A 322 -38.23 -17.56 -11.80
C SER A 322 -39.45 -17.56 -10.89
N THR A 323 -39.36 -16.83 -9.77
CA THR A 323 -40.54 -16.23 -9.14
C THR A 323 -40.32 -14.72 -8.96
N LYS A 324 -41.13 -13.91 -9.65
CA LYS A 324 -41.19 -12.45 -9.45
C LYS A 324 -41.69 -12.14 -8.04
N LYS A 325 -40.80 -12.06 -7.05
CA LYS A 325 -41.07 -11.35 -5.79
C LYS A 325 -40.60 -9.90 -5.90
N SER A 326 -41.31 -8.99 -5.26
CA SER A 326 -40.91 -7.59 -5.21
C SER A 326 -39.57 -7.50 -4.46
N ARG A 327 -38.52 -7.03 -5.12
CA ARG A 327 -37.22 -6.78 -4.48
C ARG A 327 -37.42 -5.77 -3.36
N LYS A 328 -37.08 -6.15 -2.13
CA LYS A 328 -37.07 -5.23 -1.00
C LYS A 328 -35.81 -4.35 -1.04
N TYR A 329 -36.00 -3.05 -1.01
CA TYR A 329 -34.92 -2.09 -0.84
C TYR A 329 -34.41 -2.13 0.61
N ALA A 330 -33.18 -1.66 0.87
CA ALA A 330 -32.61 -1.63 2.23
C ALA A 330 -33.54 -0.92 3.24
N ARG A 331 -34.26 0.10 2.76
CA ARG A 331 -35.26 0.85 3.55
C ARG A 331 -36.48 0.03 3.99
N ASP A 332 -36.78 -1.10 3.34
CA ASP A 332 -37.99 -1.91 3.58
C ASP A 332 -37.80 -2.96 4.70
N PHE A 333 -36.61 -3.01 5.32
CA PHE A 333 -36.27 -3.94 6.39
C PHE A 333 -36.64 -3.45 7.79
N ARG A 334 -37.16 -2.22 7.91
CA ARG A 334 -37.87 -1.76 9.11
C ARG A 334 -39.37 -1.55 8.81
N MET A 335 -40.17 -2.50 9.29
CA MET A 335 -41.51 -2.29 9.85
C MET A 335 -41.62 -3.18 11.08
#